data_AF-A0A931GHH6-F1
#
_entry.id   AF-A0A931GHH6-F1
#
_cell.length_a   1.000
_cell.length_b   1.000
_cell.length_c   1.000
_cell.angle_alpha   90.00
_cell.angle_beta   90.00
_cell.angle_gamma   90.00
#
_symmetry.space_group_name_H-M   'P 1'
#
loop_
_entity.id
_entity.type
_entity.pdbx_description
1 polymer ?
#
loop_
_entity_poly.entity_id
_entity_poly.type
_entity_poly.pdbx_seq_one_letter_code
_entity_poly.pdbx_strand_id
1 'polypeptide(L)'
;MTNQPALFTTPNTTQPTKKPATKEPLPEWLRAALETKTGGFRTAKFSRCPQCGAITLTGLNADQLAQTITADPTPLTPTDEYACTLTNRPTIHATHEGNNRWHLHYRDHLRMTTPPSDKHLVLPTHKCGARFPGFLKPPHLPTNHDPNATPPF
;
A
#
# COMPACT_ATOMS: atom_id res chain seq x y z
N MET A 1 20.53 59.17 -4.48
CA MET A 1 20.27 57.90 -3.77
C MET A 1 18.79 57.56 -3.98
N THR A 2 18.49 56.75 -4.98
CA THR A 2 17.13 56.43 -5.43
C THR A 2 16.75 55.02 -4.97
N ASN A 3 15.81 54.94 -4.03
CA ASN A 3 15.24 53.69 -3.51
C ASN A 3 14.26 53.08 -4.54
N GLN A 4 14.52 51.85 -4.98
CA GLN A 4 13.54 51.00 -5.66
C GLN A 4 12.59 50.36 -4.61
N PRO A 5 11.26 50.33 -4.85
CA PRO A 5 10.38 49.44 -4.09
C PRO A 5 10.44 48.01 -4.63
N ALA A 6 10.54 47.03 -3.72
CA ALA A 6 10.53 45.61 -4.03
C ALA A 6 9.16 45.15 -4.58
N LEU A 7 9.16 44.48 -5.74
CA LEU A 7 7.98 44.09 -6.51
C LEU A 7 7.60 42.60 -6.33
N PHE A 8 7.91 42.00 -5.17
CA PHE A 8 7.55 40.62 -4.90
C PHE A 8 6.64 40.51 -3.68
N THR A 9 5.34 40.43 -3.96
CA THR A 9 4.34 39.95 -3.00
C THR A 9 4.52 38.45 -2.87
N THR A 10 5.03 37.98 -1.73
CA THR A 10 5.03 36.56 -1.40
C THR A 10 3.59 36.12 -1.13
N PRO A 11 3.08 35.04 -1.76
CA PRO A 11 1.83 34.46 -1.32
C PRO A 11 2.05 33.90 0.07
N ASN A 12 1.26 34.42 1.02
CA ASN A 12 1.19 33.96 2.39
C ASN A 12 0.67 32.51 2.38
N THR A 13 1.59 31.55 2.39
CA THR A 13 1.27 30.13 2.54
C THR A 13 0.71 29.95 3.94
N THR A 14 -0.61 30.03 4.03
CA THR A 14 -1.40 29.62 5.18
C THR A 14 -1.05 28.16 5.44
N GLN A 15 -0.19 27.91 6.44
CA GLN A 15 0.07 26.55 6.90
C GLN A 15 -1.25 25.97 7.39
N PRO A 16 -1.77 24.87 6.81
CA PRO A 16 -2.88 24.18 7.43
C PRO A 16 -2.39 23.62 8.75
N THR A 17 -2.91 24.18 9.85
CA THR A 17 -2.73 23.67 11.21
C THR A 17 -3.34 22.27 11.27
N LYS A 18 -2.52 21.25 11.00
CA LYS A 18 -2.93 19.85 11.08
C LYS A 18 -3.05 19.47 12.55
N LYS A 19 -4.28 19.57 13.08
CA LYS A 19 -4.72 18.85 14.29
C LYS A 19 -4.15 17.42 14.24
N PRO A 20 -3.63 16.88 15.36
CA PRO A 20 -3.19 15.49 15.39
C PRO A 20 -4.40 14.62 15.02
N ALA A 21 -4.27 13.87 13.93
CA ALA A 21 -5.32 12.99 13.45
C ALA A 21 -5.75 12.08 14.60
N THR A 22 -7.01 12.22 14.98
CA THR A 22 -7.73 11.31 15.86
C THR A 22 -7.41 9.89 15.40
N LYS A 23 -7.01 9.00 16.32
CA LYS A 23 -6.78 7.59 16.02
C LYS A 23 -8.11 6.97 15.59
N GLU A 24 -8.47 7.11 14.32
CA GLU A 24 -9.56 6.32 13.76
C GLU A 24 -9.24 4.85 14.01
N PRO A 25 -10.17 4.10 14.61
CA PRO A 25 -9.96 2.68 14.85
C PRO A 25 -9.68 2.01 13.50
N LEU A 26 -8.63 1.19 13.47
CA LEU A 26 -8.27 0.41 12.29
C LEU A 26 -9.51 -0.34 11.76
N PRO A 27 -9.74 -0.38 10.44
CA PRO A 27 -10.83 -1.13 9.84
C PRO A 27 -10.83 -2.59 10.33
N GLU A 28 -12.02 -3.16 10.56
CA GLU A 28 -12.16 -4.50 11.15
C GLU A 28 -11.43 -5.59 10.35
N TRP A 29 -11.50 -5.53 9.02
CA TRP A 29 -10.79 -6.45 8.14
C TRP A 29 -9.27 -6.41 8.35
N LEU A 30 -8.72 -5.23 8.66
CA LEU A 30 -7.28 -5.03 8.86
C LEU A 30 -6.85 -5.50 10.25
N ARG A 31 -7.73 -5.35 11.25
CA ARG A 31 -7.53 -5.94 12.58
C ARG A 31 -7.49 -7.47 12.49
N ALA A 32 -8.48 -8.08 11.83
CA ALA A 32 -8.52 -9.53 11.62
C ALA A 32 -7.29 -10.04 10.84
N ALA A 33 -6.83 -9.29 9.83
CA ALA A 33 -5.63 -9.63 9.06
C ALA A 33 -4.32 -9.51 9.86
N LEU A 34 -4.26 -8.60 10.84
CA LEU A 34 -3.13 -8.47 11.77
C LEU A 34 -3.12 -9.58 12.84
N GLU A 35 -4.29 -10.05 13.25
CA GLU A 35 -4.46 -11.11 14.25
C GLU A 35 -4.19 -12.50 13.67
N THR A 36 -4.51 -12.70 12.39
CA THR A 36 -4.20 -13.92 11.62
C THR A 36 -2.70 -13.98 11.26
N LYS A 37 -1.85 -14.23 12.27
CA LYS A 37 -0.40 -14.49 12.09
C LYS A 37 -0.08 -15.78 11.31
N THR A 38 -1.10 -16.57 11.01
CA THR A 38 -1.04 -17.89 10.38
C THR A 38 -1.24 -17.80 8.87
N GLY A 39 -0.10 -17.70 8.18
CA GLY A 39 0.03 -17.96 6.75
C GLY A 39 1.17 -18.96 6.54
N GLY A 40 1.07 -19.80 5.50
CA GLY A 40 2.10 -20.75 5.12
C GLY A 40 3.44 -20.07 4.81
N PHE A 41 4.48 -20.86 4.53
CA PHE A 41 5.89 -20.39 4.43
C PHE A 41 6.13 -19.24 3.43
N ARG A 42 5.16 -18.90 2.56
CA ARG A 42 5.27 -17.85 1.53
C ARG A 42 4.18 -16.77 1.58
N THR A 43 3.18 -16.93 2.44
CA THR A 43 2.05 -15.99 2.50
C THR A 43 2.50 -14.69 3.17
N ALA A 44 2.13 -13.56 2.57
CA ALA A 44 2.38 -12.25 3.11
C ALA A 44 1.58 -12.06 4.41
N LYS A 45 2.25 -11.52 5.43
CA LYS A 45 1.70 -11.30 6.76
C LYS A 45 1.72 -9.83 7.08
N PHE A 46 0.63 -9.35 7.68
CA PHE A 46 0.61 -8.02 8.23
C PHE A 46 1.47 -7.97 9.49
N SER A 47 2.30 -6.95 9.58
CA SER A 47 3.19 -6.69 10.70
C SER A 47 3.28 -5.18 10.93
N ARG A 48 4.00 -4.79 11.98
CA ARG A 48 4.41 -3.38 12.17
C ARG A 48 5.89 -3.26 11.96
N CYS A 49 6.31 -2.20 11.29
CA CYS A 49 7.71 -1.83 11.18
C CYS A 49 8.25 -1.52 12.58
N PRO A 50 9.34 -2.15 13.04
CA PRO A 50 9.90 -1.91 14.37
C PRO A 50 10.52 -0.51 14.50
N GLN A 51 10.86 0.15 13.40
CA GLN A 51 11.48 1.47 13.41
C GLN A 51 10.45 2.61 13.44
N CYS A 52 9.44 2.57 12.57
CA CYS A 52 8.46 3.66 12.44
C CYS A 52 7.05 3.32 12.94
N GLY A 53 6.80 2.07 13.33
CA GLY A 53 5.49 1.60 13.82
C GLY A 53 4.39 1.51 12.76
N ALA A 54 4.70 1.82 11.48
CA ALA A 54 3.74 1.73 10.38
C ALA A 54 3.33 0.28 10.12
N ILE A 55 2.11 0.08 9.63
CA ILE A 55 1.63 -1.23 9.20
C ILE A 55 2.33 -1.59 7.89
N THR A 56 2.87 -2.79 7.85
CA THR A 56 3.62 -3.33 6.72
C THR A 56 3.09 -4.70 6.33
N LEU A 57 3.26 -5.06 5.07
CA LEU A 57 2.98 -6.39 4.55
C LEU A 57 4.31 -7.07 4.24
N THR A 58 4.59 -8.20 4.90
CA THR A 58 5.89 -8.89 4.80
C THR A 58 5.71 -10.31 4.26
N GLY A 59 6.45 -10.70 3.22
CA GLY A 59 6.38 -12.03 2.61
C GLY A 59 7.72 -12.46 2.02
N LEU A 60 7.85 -13.74 1.65
CA LEU A 60 9.05 -14.25 0.98
C LEU A 60 8.87 -14.24 -0.53
N ASN A 61 9.84 -13.69 -1.25
CA ASN A 61 9.87 -13.73 -2.71
C ASN A 61 10.43 -15.07 -3.21
N ALA A 62 9.57 -15.93 -3.72
CA ALA A 62 10.00 -17.22 -4.25
C ALA A 62 10.93 -17.10 -5.46
N ASP A 63 10.82 -16.02 -6.24
CA ASP A 63 11.57 -15.86 -7.50
C ASP A 63 13.03 -15.43 -7.27
N GLN A 64 13.34 -14.87 -6.10
CA GLN A 64 14.67 -14.37 -5.77
C GLN A 64 15.13 -14.95 -4.43
N LEU A 65 15.41 -16.26 -4.42
CA LEU A 65 16.05 -16.96 -3.30
C LEU A 65 15.34 -16.78 -1.95
N ALA A 66 14.00 -16.67 -1.95
CA ALA A 66 13.21 -16.43 -0.74
C ALA A 66 13.61 -15.16 0.04
N GLN A 67 14.05 -14.10 -0.65
CA GLN A 67 14.29 -12.82 0.00
C GLN A 67 13.01 -12.26 0.63
N THR A 68 13.14 -11.72 1.85
CA THR A 68 12.04 -11.07 2.55
C THR A 68 11.72 -9.73 1.88
N ILE A 69 10.49 -9.58 1.42
CA ILE A 69 9.94 -8.32 0.91
C ILE A 69 9.07 -7.70 2.00
N THR A 70 9.27 -6.41 2.24
CA THR A 70 8.39 -5.59 3.09
C THR A 70 7.80 -4.47 2.24
N ALA A 71 6.47 -4.41 2.17
CA ALA A 71 5.72 -3.43 1.41
C ALA A 71 4.83 -2.58 2.33
N ASP A 72 4.53 -1.36 1.91
CA ASP A 72 3.42 -0.62 2.51
C ASP A 72 2.11 -1.19 1.96
N PRO A 73 1.08 -1.43 2.79
CA PRO A 73 -0.18 -2.04 2.34
C PRO A 73 -1.11 -1.06 1.62
N THR A 74 -0.60 0.09 1.18
CA THR A 74 -1.34 1.10 0.42
C THR A 74 -1.21 0.80 -1.08
N PRO A 75 -2.30 0.46 -1.78
CA PRO A 75 -2.27 0.28 -3.24
C PRO A 75 -1.87 1.56 -3.96
N LEU A 76 -1.01 1.43 -4.96
CA LEU A 76 -0.58 2.51 -5.84
C LEU A 76 -1.55 2.67 -7.01
N THR A 77 -1.83 3.92 -7.38
CA THR A 77 -2.36 4.24 -8.71
C THR A 77 -1.22 4.17 -9.76
N PRO A 78 -1.53 4.11 -11.07
CA PRO A 78 -0.49 4.18 -12.11
C PRO A 78 0.40 5.43 -11.99
N THR A 79 -0.17 6.57 -11.59
CA THR A 79 0.57 7.81 -11.36
C THR A 79 1.51 7.69 -10.15
N ASP A 80 1.06 7.07 -9.05
CA ASP A 80 1.90 6.85 -7.87
C ASP A 80 3.01 5.83 -8.14
N GLU A 81 2.73 4.83 -8.97
CA GLU A 81 3.73 3.86 -9.43
C GLU A 81 4.84 4.56 -10.22
N TYR A 82 4.47 5.45 -11.15
CA TYR A 82 5.44 6.24 -11.90
C TYR A 82 6.29 7.14 -10.97
N ALA A 83 5.67 7.74 -9.95
CA ALA A 83 6.39 8.51 -8.94
C ALA A 83 7.38 7.64 -8.12
N CYS A 84 7.04 6.38 -7.83
CA CYS A 84 7.98 5.43 -7.23
C CYS A 84 9.20 5.20 -8.11
N THR A 85 8.98 4.99 -9.42
CA THR A 85 10.07 4.80 -10.38
C THR A 85 11.00 6.01 -10.42
N LEU A 86 10.46 7.22 -10.52
CA LEU A 86 11.26 8.46 -10.53
C LEU A 86 12.06 8.67 -9.24
N THR A 87 11.57 8.18 -8.10
CA THR A 87 12.21 8.31 -6.79
C THR A 87 13.11 7.12 -6.43
N ASN A 88 13.39 6.23 -7.39
CA ASN A 88 14.13 4.98 -7.19
C ASN A 88 13.59 4.15 -6.01
N ARG A 89 12.26 4.13 -5.85
CA ARG A 89 11.58 3.32 -4.85
C ARG A 89 10.99 2.08 -5.54
N PRO A 90 11.47 0.87 -5.23
CA PRO A 90 10.95 -0.32 -5.86
C PRO A 90 9.46 -0.53 -5.56
N THR A 91 8.73 -1.07 -6.53
CA THR A 91 7.32 -1.44 -6.40
C THR A 91 7.19 -2.96 -6.37
N ILE A 92 6.14 -3.42 -5.69
CA ILE A 92 5.85 -4.81 -5.37
C ILE A 92 4.53 -5.16 -6.03
N HIS A 93 4.51 -6.27 -6.75
CA HIS A 93 3.30 -6.89 -7.24
C HIS A 93 2.76 -7.83 -6.15
N ALA A 94 1.59 -7.50 -5.62
CA ALA A 94 0.87 -8.30 -4.63
C ALA A 94 -0.27 -9.06 -5.32
N THR A 95 -0.16 -10.39 -5.34
CA THR A 95 -1.14 -11.28 -5.96
C THR A 95 -1.98 -11.97 -4.92
N HIS A 96 -3.30 -11.97 -5.11
CA HIS A 96 -4.23 -12.69 -4.26
C HIS A 96 -4.38 -14.13 -4.76
N GLU A 97 -3.96 -15.09 -3.94
CA GLU A 97 -4.27 -16.51 -4.10
C GLU A 97 -5.43 -16.85 -3.14
N GLY A 98 -6.34 -17.74 -3.54
CA GLY A 98 -7.54 -18.06 -2.76
C GLY A 98 -7.28 -18.33 -1.26
N ASN A 99 -8.33 -18.26 -0.44
CA ASN A 99 -8.26 -18.31 1.03
C ASN A 99 -7.55 -17.11 1.69
N ASN A 100 -7.76 -15.89 1.18
CA ASN A 100 -7.21 -14.64 1.73
C ASN A 100 -5.67 -14.63 1.81
N ARG A 101 -4.99 -15.31 0.89
CA ARG A 101 -3.53 -15.38 0.86
C ARG A 101 -2.99 -14.38 -0.14
N TRP A 102 -2.02 -13.59 0.30
CA TRP A 102 -1.33 -12.64 -0.57
C TRP A 102 0.10 -13.08 -0.78
N HIS A 103 0.58 -13.07 -2.01
CA HIS A 103 2.00 -13.29 -2.34
C HIS A 103 2.62 -11.99 -2.81
N LEU A 104 3.88 -11.76 -2.43
CA LEU A 104 4.62 -10.56 -2.78
C LEU A 104 5.75 -10.91 -3.72
N HIS A 105 5.84 -10.16 -4.80
CA HIS A 105 6.96 -10.26 -5.73
C HIS A 105 7.42 -8.87 -6.14
N TYR A 106 8.71 -8.70 -6.45
CA TYR A 106 9.14 -7.47 -7.08
C TYR A 106 8.42 -7.27 -8.41
N ARG A 107 8.04 -6.02 -8.66
CA ARG A 107 7.48 -5.59 -9.93
C ARG A 107 8.66 -5.35 -10.87
N ASP A 108 8.77 -6.22 -11.87
CA ASP A 108 9.78 -6.14 -12.92
C ASP A 108 9.14 -5.76 -14.26
N HIS A 109 9.98 -5.53 -15.27
CA HIS A 109 9.55 -5.15 -16.61
C HIS A 109 8.57 -6.15 -17.25
N LEU A 110 8.62 -7.43 -16.87
CA LEU A 110 7.68 -8.45 -17.37
C LEU A 110 6.30 -8.27 -16.73
N ARG A 111 6.24 -7.93 -15.44
CA ARG A 111 5.02 -7.72 -14.67
C ARG A 111 4.42 -6.31 -14.80
N MET A 112 5.14 -5.36 -15.39
CA MET A 112 4.59 -4.03 -15.74
C MET A 112 3.55 -4.10 -16.87
N THR A 113 3.50 -5.19 -17.63
CA THR A 113 2.48 -5.40 -18.68
C THR A 113 1.10 -5.72 -18.11
N THR A 114 1.02 -6.23 -16.88
CA THR A 114 -0.24 -6.54 -16.21
C THR A 114 -0.76 -5.31 -15.44
N PRO A 115 -1.93 -4.75 -15.83
CA PRO A 115 -2.50 -3.62 -15.12
C PRO A 115 -2.94 -4.03 -13.70
N PRO A 116 -2.94 -3.09 -12.75
CA PRO A 116 -3.48 -3.33 -11.42
C PRO A 116 -4.97 -3.73 -11.49
N SER A 117 -5.39 -4.69 -10.66
CA SER A 117 -6.79 -5.13 -10.51
C SER A 117 -7.03 -5.60 -9.07
N ASP A 118 -8.26 -5.97 -8.72
CA ASP A 118 -8.59 -6.45 -7.37
C ASP A 118 -7.80 -7.70 -6.94
N LYS A 119 -7.30 -8.49 -7.91
CA LYS A 119 -6.45 -9.66 -7.67
C LYS A 119 -4.95 -9.36 -7.78
N HIS A 120 -4.61 -8.20 -8.32
CA HIS A 120 -3.26 -7.78 -8.68
C HIS A 120 -3.03 -6.35 -8.21
N LEU A 121 -2.60 -6.19 -6.96
CA LEU A 121 -2.31 -4.88 -6.40
C LEU A 121 -0.85 -4.52 -6.64
N VAL A 122 -0.58 -3.24 -6.81
CA VAL A 122 0.79 -2.70 -6.83
C VAL A 122 1.00 -1.94 -5.55
N LEU A 123 2.04 -2.30 -4.81
CA LEU A 123 2.38 -1.72 -3.52
C LEU A 123 3.77 -1.10 -3.61
N PRO A 124 4.07 0.00 -2.91
CA PRO A 124 5.44 0.47 -2.80
C PRO A 124 6.19 -0.38 -1.77
N THR A 125 7.49 -0.57 -1.96
CA THR A 125 8.37 -1.10 -0.89
C THR A 125 8.32 -0.19 0.33
N HIS A 126 8.34 -0.78 1.53
CA HIS A 126 8.31 0.01 2.77
C HIS A 126 9.58 0.85 2.92
N LYS A 127 9.42 2.14 3.22
CA LYS A 127 10.54 3.06 3.51
C LYS A 127 10.17 3.96 4.68
N CYS A 128 10.86 3.78 5.81
CA CYS A 128 10.67 4.60 7.00
C CYS A 128 10.81 6.11 6.67
N GLY A 129 9.91 6.93 7.18
CA GLY A 129 9.89 8.38 6.92
C GLY A 129 9.33 8.81 5.56
N ALA A 130 9.18 7.89 4.59
CA ALA A 130 8.60 8.16 3.28
C ALA A 130 7.28 7.42 3.14
N ARG A 131 6.20 7.98 3.71
CA ARG A 131 4.87 7.37 3.61
C ARG A 131 4.18 7.81 2.32
N PHE A 132 3.67 6.86 1.53
CA PHE A 132 2.76 7.22 0.45
C PHE A 132 1.46 7.78 1.05
N PRO A 133 0.92 8.88 0.52
CA PRO A 133 -0.25 9.55 1.09
C PRO A 133 -1.56 8.75 0.96
N GLY A 134 -1.54 7.53 0.42
CA GLY A 134 -2.76 6.74 0.22
C GLY A 134 -3.29 6.10 1.50
N PHE A 135 -4.59 6.28 1.71
CA PHE A 135 -5.39 5.56 2.68
C PHE A 135 -5.33 4.06 2.41
N LEU A 136 -5.35 3.24 3.46
CA LEU A 136 -5.46 1.79 3.33
C LEU A 136 -6.85 1.47 2.79
N LYS A 137 -6.97 1.25 1.48
CA LYS A 137 -8.23 0.79 0.88
C LYS A 137 -8.49 -0.64 1.38
N PRO A 138 -9.73 -0.98 1.80
CA PRO A 138 -10.09 -2.36 2.08
C PRO A 138 -9.79 -3.26 0.86
N PRO A 139 -9.23 -4.47 1.05
CA PRO A 139 -9.22 -5.45 -0.01
C PRO A 139 -10.67 -5.70 -0.42
N HIS A 140 -10.95 -5.67 -1.73
CA HIS A 140 -12.21 -6.20 -2.24
C HIS A 140 -12.21 -7.69 -1.95
N LEU A 141 -12.79 -8.09 -0.83
CA LEU A 141 -13.20 -9.47 -0.63
C LEU A 141 -14.19 -9.77 -1.76
N PRO A 142 -14.07 -10.88 -2.50
CA PRO A 142 -15.09 -11.27 -3.46
C PRO A 142 -16.41 -11.36 -2.69
N THR A 143 -17.34 -10.46 -3.00
CA THR A 143 -18.68 -10.42 -2.42
C THR A 143 -19.48 -11.59 -2.96
N ASN A 144 -19.15 -12.81 -2.56
CA ASN A 144 -20.07 -13.92 -2.59
C ASN A 144 -20.96 -13.82 -1.35
N HIS A 145 -21.78 -12.79 -1.30
CA HIS A 145 -22.93 -12.77 -0.40
C HIS A 145 -24.03 -11.99 -1.09
N ASP A 146 -24.65 -12.64 -2.07
CA ASP A 146 -26.00 -12.27 -2.45
C ASP A 146 -26.93 -13.07 -1.53
N PRO A 147 -27.56 -12.45 -0.50
CA PRO A 147 -28.51 -13.15 0.37
C PRO A 147 -29.78 -13.56 -0.38
N ASN A 148 -29.92 -13.20 -1.66
CA ASN A 148 -31.07 -13.49 -2.52
C ASN A 148 -30.77 -14.44 -3.68
N ALA A 149 -29.58 -15.04 -3.77
CA ALA A 149 -29.30 -16.03 -4.81
C ALA A 149 -30.17 -17.28 -4.57
N THR A 150 -31.22 -17.43 -5.37
CA THR A 150 -32.08 -18.61 -5.39
C THR A 150 -31.26 -19.77 -5.98
N PRO A 151 -31.19 -20.96 -5.34
CA PRO A 151 -30.45 -22.07 -5.89
C PRO A 151 -31.05 -22.50 -7.24
N PRO A 152 -30.22 -22.90 -8.22
CA PRO A 152 -30.74 -23.45 -9.48
C PRO A 152 -31.42 -24.80 -9.21
N PHE A 153 -32.57 -25.00 -9.87
CA PHE A 153 -33.39 -26.21 -9.84
C PHE A 153 -32.60 -27.49 -10.16
#